data_AF-A0A922LZR9-F1
#
_entry.id   AF-A0A922LZR9-F1
#
_cell.length_a   1.000
_cell.length_b   1.000
_cell.length_c   1.000
_cell.angle_alpha   90.00
_cell.angle_beta   90.00
_cell.angle_gamma   90.00
#
_symmetry.space_group_name_H-M   'P 1'
#
loop_
_entity.id
_entity.type
_entity.pdbx_description
1 polymer ?
#
loop_
_entity_poly.entity_id
_entity_poly.type
_entity_poly.pdbx_seq_one_letter_code
_entity_poly.pdbx_strand_id
1 'polypeptide(L)'
;MLAQAIPAYLMMVFLPSSVAQYGILVFSMAYLSSVHIHRCMYNPRLDISAALMVQTQKLSSLAFNINDGVKLSKKGVADQEYHKLHAVERRPRLLQLGGYLFSFHNVMIGPFSFFADYMRFIQGQESDQLLDETDKKRFEDNKEAIRSAKAEKWKQMKLLLLHTILVLWSFHSFKPEEFLSESFAKKNYFQKFIYLSIACFGFRQKFYFAWTLSCLSNLVAGFGFSGFNSEGEPEYRLATNIYFLPIELGTSTKTIIDSWNTATTRWLRECIYDRVPKRYAVWAVFVASAMWHGFYPGYYLVFVSAALITVTGRA
;
A
#
# COMPACT_ATOMS: atom_id res chain seq x y z
N MET A 1 9.84 -9.86 -11.71
CA MET A 1 8.55 -9.22 -12.02
C MET A 1 7.81 -9.90 -13.17
N LEU A 2 8.39 -10.00 -14.38
CA LEU A 2 7.71 -10.67 -15.51
C LEU A 2 7.32 -12.14 -15.22
N ALA A 3 8.17 -12.88 -14.52
CA ALA A 3 7.88 -14.26 -14.09
C ALA A 3 6.64 -14.40 -13.19
N GLN A 4 6.21 -13.34 -12.52
CA GLN A 4 4.95 -13.30 -11.75
C GLN A 4 3.80 -12.76 -12.62
N ALA A 5 4.06 -11.71 -13.41
CA ALA A 5 3.05 -11.05 -14.22
C ALA A 5 2.51 -11.94 -15.36
N ILE A 6 3.38 -12.68 -16.05
CA ILE A 6 2.99 -13.49 -17.21
C ILE A 6 2.02 -14.62 -16.78
N PRO A 7 2.33 -15.48 -15.80
CA PRO A 7 1.38 -16.51 -15.36
C PRO A 7 0.08 -15.91 -14.83
N ALA A 8 0.15 -14.82 -14.06
CA ALA A 8 -1.05 -14.15 -13.56
C ALA A 8 -1.94 -13.65 -14.71
N TYR A 9 -1.35 -13.09 -15.78
CA TYR A 9 -2.11 -12.69 -16.97
C TYR A 9 -2.73 -13.88 -17.70
N LEU A 10 -1.98 -14.97 -17.88
CA LEU A 10 -2.53 -16.19 -18.49
C LEU A 10 -3.71 -16.73 -17.67
N MET A 11 -3.63 -16.70 -16.33
CA MET A 11 -4.75 -17.04 -15.46
C MET A 11 -5.94 -16.09 -15.66
N MET A 12 -5.72 -14.78 -15.81
CA MET A 12 -6.81 -13.83 -16.12
C MET A 12 -7.48 -14.15 -17.46
N VAL A 13 -6.73 -14.65 -18.45
CA VAL A 13 -7.23 -14.96 -19.80
C VAL A 13 -8.00 -16.29 -19.82
N PHE A 14 -7.42 -17.35 -19.26
CA PHE A 14 -7.93 -18.71 -19.43
C PHE A 14 -8.92 -19.14 -18.33
N LEU A 15 -8.85 -18.57 -17.14
CA LEU A 15 -9.76 -18.94 -16.04
C LEU A 15 -11.01 -18.03 -16.02
N PRO A 16 -12.16 -18.56 -15.55
CA PRO A 16 -13.31 -17.72 -15.20
C PRO A 16 -12.93 -16.68 -14.15
N SER A 17 -13.48 -15.45 -14.23
CA SER A 17 -13.13 -14.34 -13.31
C SER A 17 -13.31 -14.69 -11.84
N SER A 18 -14.33 -15.49 -11.52
CA SER A 18 -14.65 -15.95 -10.16
C SER A 18 -13.56 -16.83 -9.56
N VAL A 19 -12.85 -17.60 -10.39
CA VAL A 19 -11.73 -18.48 -10.01
C VAL A 19 -10.41 -17.72 -10.10
N ALA A 20 -10.23 -16.92 -11.16
CA ALA A 20 -9.01 -16.16 -11.43
C ALA A 20 -8.64 -15.23 -10.27
N GLN A 21 -9.61 -14.53 -9.66
CA GLN A 21 -9.35 -13.59 -8.54
C GLN A 21 -8.60 -14.25 -7.37
N TYR A 22 -9.05 -15.45 -6.95
CA TYR A 22 -8.44 -16.18 -5.84
C TYR A 22 -7.18 -16.91 -6.30
N GLY A 23 -7.21 -17.50 -7.50
CA GLY A 23 -6.06 -18.19 -8.07
C GLY A 23 -4.85 -17.25 -8.20
N ILE A 24 -5.05 -16.03 -8.69
CA ILE A 24 -3.99 -15.04 -8.86
C ILE A 24 -3.49 -14.52 -7.52
N LEU A 25 -4.37 -14.31 -6.53
CA LEU A 25 -3.95 -13.97 -5.17
C LEU A 25 -3.05 -15.07 -4.59
N VAL A 26 -3.50 -16.33 -4.62
CA VAL A 26 -2.75 -17.47 -4.08
C VAL A 26 -1.43 -17.66 -4.82
N PHE A 27 -1.44 -17.65 -6.15
CA PHE A 27 -0.23 -17.76 -6.95
C PHE A 27 0.76 -16.62 -6.65
N SER A 28 0.29 -15.37 -6.61
CA SER A 28 1.16 -14.21 -6.40
C SER A 28 1.77 -14.23 -4.99
N MET A 29 0.96 -14.58 -3.98
CA MET A 29 1.43 -14.76 -2.60
C MET A 29 2.41 -15.93 -2.46
N ALA A 30 2.17 -17.06 -3.14
CA ALA A 30 3.07 -18.22 -3.13
C ALA A 30 4.41 -17.92 -3.82
N TYR A 31 4.37 -17.21 -4.95
CA TYR A 31 5.57 -16.74 -5.65
C TYR A 31 6.39 -15.80 -4.76
N LEU A 32 5.74 -14.79 -4.16
CA LEU A 32 6.37 -13.86 -3.22
C LEU A 32 6.95 -14.62 -2.00
N SER A 33 6.20 -15.58 -1.47
CA SER A 33 6.62 -16.39 -0.34
C SER A 33 7.87 -17.21 -0.66
N SER A 34 7.93 -17.79 -1.86
CA SER A 34 9.10 -18.55 -2.34
C SER A 34 10.34 -17.67 -2.40
N VAL A 35 10.21 -16.42 -2.86
CA VAL A 35 11.30 -15.44 -2.87
C VAL A 35 11.73 -15.07 -1.45
N HIS A 36 10.78 -14.85 -0.53
CA HIS A 36 11.09 -14.58 0.88
C HIS A 36 11.83 -15.75 1.54
N ILE A 37 11.38 -16.99 1.34
CA ILE A 37 12.02 -18.20 1.87
C ILE A 37 13.42 -18.36 1.28
N HIS A 38 13.57 -18.22 -0.03
CA HIS A 38 14.86 -18.30 -0.69
C HIS A 38 15.84 -17.25 -0.14
N ARG A 39 15.37 -16.02 0.09
CA ARG A 39 16.18 -14.96 0.70
C ARG A 39 16.60 -15.32 2.13
N CYS A 40 15.67 -15.84 2.94
CA CYS A 40 15.95 -16.25 4.32
C CYS A 40 17.00 -17.37 4.40
N MET A 41 16.96 -18.32 3.45
CA MET A 41 17.82 -19.49 3.46
C MET A 41 19.18 -19.30 2.76
N TYR A 42 19.21 -18.58 1.63
CA TYR A 42 20.37 -18.61 0.73
C TYR A 42 21.03 -17.25 0.49
N ASN A 43 20.27 -16.17 0.33
CA ASN A 43 20.85 -14.87 -0.02
C ASN A 43 20.11 -13.69 0.62
N PRO A 44 20.51 -13.27 1.83
CA PRO A 44 19.84 -12.17 2.54
C PRO A 44 20.11 -10.78 1.93
N ARG A 45 21.10 -10.65 1.03
CA ARG A 45 21.59 -9.36 0.52
C ARG A 45 20.84 -8.85 -0.71
N LEU A 46 20.32 -9.72 -1.57
CA LEU A 46 19.55 -9.34 -2.75
C LEU A 46 18.07 -9.17 -2.38
N ASP A 47 17.58 -7.94 -2.29
CA ASP A 47 16.19 -7.65 -1.93
C ASP A 47 15.36 -7.14 -3.12
N ILE A 48 14.83 -8.08 -3.90
CA ILE A 48 13.81 -7.79 -4.94
C ILE A 48 12.39 -7.87 -4.39
N SER A 49 12.22 -8.13 -3.09
CA SER A 49 10.92 -8.46 -2.51
C SER A 49 9.99 -7.27 -2.46
N ALA A 50 10.50 -6.05 -2.22
CA ALA A 50 9.68 -4.83 -2.18
C ALA A 50 8.91 -4.58 -3.49
N ALA A 51 9.57 -4.72 -4.64
CA ALA A 51 8.91 -4.58 -5.94
C ALA A 51 7.88 -5.68 -6.20
N LEU A 52 8.18 -6.92 -5.78
CA LEU A 52 7.25 -8.06 -5.87
C LEU A 52 6.05 -7.92 -4.92
N MET A 53 6.25 -7.31 -3.76
CA MET A 53 5.20 -6.99 -2.80
C MET A 53 4.18 -6.04 -3.44
N VAL A 54 4.63 -4.95 -4.07
CA VAL A 54 3.75 -4.03 -4.81
C VAL A 54 3.09 -4.74 -6.01
N GLN A 55 3.84 -5.54 -6.77
CA GLN A 55 3.29 -6.27 -7.90
C GLN A 55 2.21 -7.27 -7.50
N THR A 56 2.37 -7.95 -6.36
CA THR A 56 1.37 -8.86 -5.78
C THR A 56 0.07 -8.12 -5.50
N GLN A 57 0.14 -6.91 -4.95
CA GLN A 57 -1.03 -6.05 -4.71
C GLN A 57 -1.70 -5.67 -6.02
N LYS A 58 -0.93 -5.19 -7.02
CA LYS A 58 -1.44 -4.81 -8.34
C LYS A 58 -2.16 -5.97 -9.06
N LEU A 59 -1.53 -7.14 -9.12
CA LEU A 59 -2.06 -8.30 -9.85
C LEU A 59 -3.31 -8.87 -9.18
N SER A 60 -3.29 -9.02 -7.85
CA SER A 60 -4.44 -9.53 -7.10
C SER A 60 -5.61 -8.55 -7.14
N SER A 61 -5.38 -7.26 -6.87
CA SER A 61 -6.42 -6.22 -6.98
C SER A 61 -7.07 -6.21 -8.35
N LEU A 62 -6.28 -6.18 -9.42
CA LEU A 62 -6.80 -6.22 -10.79
C LEU A 62 -7.68 -7.45 -11.03
N ALA A 63 -7.30 -8.62 -10.53
CA ALA A 63 -8.08 -9.84 -10.69
C ALA A 63 -9.45 -9.76 -9.96
N PHE A 64 -9.47 -9.26 -8.72
CA PHE A 64 -10.72 -9.01 -7.98
C PHE A 64 -11.57 -7.96 -8.67
N ASN A 65 -10.97 -6.84 -9.08
CA ASN A 65 -11.66 -5.74 -9.74
C ASN A 65 -12.28 -6.15 -11.09
N ILE A 66 -11.63 -7.04 -11.86
CA ILE A 66 -12.23 -7.62 -13.07
C ILE A 66 -13.46 -8.45 -12.71
N ASN A 67 -13.37 -9.27 -11.65
CA ASN A 67 -14.51 -10.05 -11.21
C ASN A 67 -15.67 -9.17 -10.72
N ASP A 68 -15.38 -8.05 -10.04
CA ASP A 68 -16.39 -7.07 -9.64
C ASP A 68 -17.06 -6.42 -10.84
N GLY A 69 -16.31 -6.05 -11.87
CA GLY A 69 -16.86 -5.53 -13.13
C GLY A 69 -17.80 -6.53 -13.81
N VAL A 70 -17.43 -7.81 -13.84
CA VAL A 70 -18.30 -8.88 -14.38
C VAL A 70 -19.57 -9.06 -13.53
N LYS A 71 -19.46 -9.04 -12.20
CA LYS A 71 -20.62 -9.11 -11.30
C LYS A 71 -21.55 -7.91 -11.50
N LEU A 72 -21.00 -6.70 -11.54
CA LEU A 72 -21.75 -5.46 -11.70
C LEU A 72 -22.50 -5.45 -13.03
N SER A 73 -21.83 -5.82 -14.13
CA SER A 73 -22.44 -5.91 -15.45
C SER A 73 -23.58 -6.94 -15.53
N LYS A 74 -23.44 -8.10 -14.85
CA LYS A 74 -24.45 -9.18 -14.92
C LYS A 74 -25.58 -9.06 -13.92
N LYS A 75 -25.32 -8.52 -12.73
CA LYS A 75 -26.26 -8.53 -11.60
C LYS A 75 -26.67 -7.14 -11.13
N GLY A 76 -25.96 -6.09 -11.55
CA GLY A 76 -26.18 -4.72 -11.03
C GLY A 76 -25.78 -4.54 -9.56
N VAL A 77 -25.07 -5.52 -8.97
CA VAL A 77 -24.72 -5.53 -7.54
C VAL A 77 -23.20 -5.53 -7.38
N ALA A 78 -22.71 -4.69 -6.46
CA ALA A 78 -21.35 -4.72 -5.95
C ALA A 78 -21.35 -5.18 -4.48
N ASP A 79 -20.28 -5.85 -4.05
CA ASP A 79 -20.18 -6.33 -2.65
C ASP A 79 -20.09 -5.13 -1.66
N GLN A 80 -19.51 -4.00 -2.10
CA GLN A 80 -19.48 -2.70 -1.44
C GLN A 80 -19.62 -1.57 -2.47
N GLU A 81 -20.15 -0.41 -2.07
CA GLU A 81 -20.38 0.70 -3.01
C GLU A 81 -19.08 1.21 -3.64
N TYR A 82 -18.01 1.34 -2.85
CA TYR A 82 -16.71 1.79 -3.34
C TYR A 82 -16.02 0.78 -4.28
N HIS A 83 -16.41 -0.51 -4.28
CA HIS A 83 -15.89 -1.46 -5.27
C HIS A 83 -16.31 -1.09 -6.69
N LYS A 84 -17.41 -0.35 -6.86
CA LYS A 84 -17.84 0.14 -8.18
C LYS A 84 -16.80 1.08 -8.81
N LEU A 85 -16.11 1.90 -8.01
CA LEU A 85 -15.09 2.83 -8.49
C LEU A 85 -13.84 2.13 -9.05
N HIS A 86 -13.57 0.92 -8.58
CA HIS A 86 -12.42 0.13 -9.02
C HIS A 86 -12.81 -1.02 -9.95
N ALA A 87 -14.11 -1.25 -10.18
CA ALA A 87 -14.60 -2.32 -11.03
C ALA A 87 -14.05 -2.18 -12.46
N VAL A 88 -13.53 -3.27 -13.00
CA VAL A 88 -12.93 -3.30 -14.35
C VAL A 88 -13.80 -4.18 -15.24
N GLU A 89 -14.51 -3.57 -16.17
CA GLU A 89 -15.45 -4.29 -17.05
C GLU A 89 -14.76 -5.28 -17.99
N ARG A 90 -13.58 -4.93 -18.48
CA ARG A 90 -12.85 -5.68 -19.50
C ARG A 90 -11.41 -5.90 -19.08
N ARG A 91 -10.91 -7.11 -19.38
CA ARG A 91 -9.51 -7.47 -19.16
C ARG A 91 -8.59 -6.45 -19.86
N PRO A 92 -7.51 -6.00 -19.22
CA PRO A 92 -6.60 -5.03 -19.83
C PRO A 92 -5.85 -5.64 -21.01
N ARG A 93 -5.59 -4.80 -22.01
CA ARG A 93 -4.66 -5.13 -23.10
C ARG A 93 -3.24 -5.19 -22.55
N LEU A 94 -2.36 -5.93 -23.24
CA LEU A 94 -0.96 -6.11 -22.81
C LEU A 94 -0.23 -4.78 -22.56
N LEU A 95 -0.44 -3.76 -23.39
CA LEU A 95 0.17 -2.45 -23.20
C LEU A 95 -0.34 -1.74 -21.94
N GLN A 96 -1.65 -1.79 -21.67
CA GLN A 96 -2.24 -1.19 -20.48
C GLN A 96 -1.74 -1.90 -19.21
N LEU A 97 -1.69 -3.24 -19.26
CA LEU A 97 -1.16 -4.04 -18.16
C LEU A 97 0.33 -3.76 -17.93
N GLY A 98 1.13 -3.72 -18.99
CA GLY A 98 2.55 -3.40 -18.92
C GLY A 98 2.78 -2.00 -18.32
N GLY A 99 2.09 -0.99 -18.83
CA GLY A 99 2.14 0.37 -18.31
C GLY A 99 1.75 0.44 -16.83
N TYR A 100 0.68 -0.25 -16.42
CA TYR A 100 0.24 -0.28 -15.03
C TYR A 100 1.26 -0.98 -14.11
N LEU A 101 1.73 -2.17 -14.48
CA LEU A 101 2.64 -2.96 -13.65
C LEU A 101 4.01 -2.29 -13.51
N PHE A 102 4.52 -1.71 -14.60
CA PHE A 102 5.84 -1.10 -14.68
C PHE A 102 5.83 0.43 -14.61
N SER A 103 4.74 1.03 -14.13
CA SER A 103 4.66 2.48 -13.96
C SER A 103 5.82 2.99 -13.08
N PHE A 104 6.66 3.83 -13.67
CA PHE A 104 7.97 4.21 -13.11
C PHE A 104 7.88 4.81 -11.70
N HIS A 105 6.86 5.63 -11.46
CA HIS A 105 6.67 6.33 -10.19
C HIS A 105 6.18 5.44 -9.04
N ASN A 106 5.80 4.19 -9.28
CA ASN A 106 5.29 3.30 -8.21
C ASN A 106 5.73 1.82 -8.31
N VAL A 107 6.63 1.47 -9.23
CA VAL A 107 7.06 0.08 -9.46
C VAL A 107 7.90 -0.51 -8.32
N MET A 108 8.74 0.29 -7.66
CA MET A 108 9.72 -0.21 -6.68
C MET A 108 9.20 -0.26 -5.24
N ILE A 109 8.56 0.83 -4.77
CA ILE A 109 8.20 1.00 -3.35
C ILE A 109 6.75 1.42 -3.14
N GLY A 110 5.96 1.46 -4.22
CA GLY A 110 4.60 1.97 -4.22
C GLY A 110 4.56 3.51 -4.32
N PRO A 111 3.46 4.16 -3.89
CA PRO A 111 2.27 3.53 -3.35
C PRO A 111 1.60 2.62 -4.39
N PHE A 112 0.99 1.54 -3.91
CA PHE A 112 0.06 0.77 -4.72
C PHE A 112 -1.14 1.65 -5.11
N SER A 113 -1.62 1.51 -6.34
CA SER A 113 -2.86 2.11 -6.84
C SER A 113 -3.69 1.06 -7.57
N PHE A 114 -5.01 1.21 -7.58
CA PHE A 114 -5.89 0.33 -8.35
C PHE A 114 -5.73 0.58 -9.85
N PHE A 115 -6.02 -0.44 -10.66
CA PHE A 115 -5.90 -0.33 -12.11
C PHE A 115 -6.82 0.76 -12.69
N ALA A 116 -8.03 0.90 -12.14
CA ALA A 116 -8.98 1.94 -12.54
C ALA A 116 -8.44 3.36 -12.29
N ASP A 117 -7.78 3.60 -11.15
CA ASP A 117 -7.14 4.88 -10.84
C ASP A 117 -6.02 5.20 -11.82
N TYR A 118 -5.19 4.21 -12.12
CA TYR A 118 -4.12 4.35 -13.10
C TYR A 118 -4.67 4.68 -14.50
N MET A 119 -5.72 3.98 -14.94
CA MET A 119 -6.32 4.22 -16.25
C MET A 119 -6.95 5.61 -16.34
N ARG A 120 -7.75 6.02 -15.33
CA ARG A 120 -8.32 7.37 -15.25
C ARG A 120 -7.24 8.44 -15.35
N PHE A 121 -6.13 8.27 -14.63
CA PHE A 121 -5.01 9.21 -14.70
C PHE A 121 -4.40 9.29 -16.10
N ILE A 122 -4.03 8.15 -16.70
CA ILE A 122 -3.38 8.11 -18.02
C ILE A 122 -4.31 8.63 -19.13
N GLN A 123 -5.62 8.44 -19.00
CA GLN A 123 -6.63 8.90 -19.95
C GLN A 123 -7.09 10.34 -19.70
N GLY A 124 -6.73 10.92 -18.56
CA GLY A 124 -7.18 12.24 -18.14
C GLY A 124 -8.66 12.34 -17.78
N GLN A 125 -9.18 11.26 -17.20
CA GLN A 125 -10.57 11.06 -16.80
C GLN A 125 -10.68 10.97 -15.26
N GLU A 126 -9.89 11.75 -14.51
CA GLU A 126 -9.92 11.68 -13.05
C GLU A 126 -11.20 12.22 -12.45
N SER A 127 -11.96 13.06 -13.16
CA SER A 127 -13.29 13.54 -12.75
C SER A 127 -14.32 12.41 -12.67
N ASP A 128 -14.16 11.31 -13.43
CA ASP A 128 -15.07 10.17 -13.43
C ASP A 128 -15.14 9.44 -12.09
N GLN A 129 -14.17 9.65 -11.20
CA GLN A 129 -14.20 9.08 -9.84
C GLN A 129 -15.10 9.88 -8.88
N LEU A 130 -15.46 11.11 -9.24
CA LEU A 130 -16.25 12.01 -8.40
C LEU A 130 -17.73 11.72 -8.62
N LEU A 131 -18.49 11.60 -7.53
CA LEU A 131 -19.93 11.33 -7.59
C LEU A 131 -20.75 12.60 -7.77
N ASP A 132 -20.26 13.72 -7.22
CA ASP A 132 -20.95 15.01 -7.25
C ASP A 132 -20.59 15.81 -8.52
N GLU A 133 -21.60 16.33 -9.20
CA GLU A 133 -21.42 17.09 -10.44
C GLU A 133 -20.74 18.45 -10.22
N THR A 134 -20.89 19.05 -9.04
CA THR A 134 -20.19 20.30 -8.71
C THR A 134 -18.70 20.07 -8.54
N ASP A 135 -18.31 18.97 -7.89
CA ASP A 135 -16.92 18.55 -7.77
C ASP A 135 -16.30 18.18 -9.13
N LYS A 136 -17.06 17.50 -10.00
CA LYS A 136 -16.61 17.22 -11.38
C LYS A 136 -16.31 18.50 -12.14
N LYS A 137 -17.25 19.45 -12.13
CA LYS A 137 -17.07 20.74 -12.79
C LYS A 137 -15.87 21.49 -12.20
N ARG A 138 -15.77 21.53 -10.88
CA ARG A 138 -14.63 22.14 -10.18
C ARG A 138 -13.30 21.53 -10.61
N PHE A 139 -13.24 20.20 -10.75
CA PHE A 139 -12.04 19.52 -11.23
C PHE A 139 -11.69 19.93 -12.65
N GLU A 140 -12.64 19.88 -13.59
CA GLU A 140 -12.36 20.23 -15.00
C GLU A 140 -11.96 21.70 -15.16
N ASP A 141 -12.62 22.61 -14.43
CA ASP A 141 -12.30 24.05 -14.45
C ASP A 141 -10.89 24.34 -13.90
N ASN A 142 -10.33 23.46 -13.06
CA ASN A 142 -9.05 23.66 -12.36
C ASN A 142 -8.03 22.54 -12.60
N LYS A 143 -8.20 21.75 -13.66
CA LYS A 143 -7.50 20.47 -13.87
C LYS A 143 -5.98 20.58 -13.80
N GLU A 144 -5.40 21.58 -14.45
CA GLU A 144 -3.95 21.79 -14.47
C GLU A 144 -3.42 22.18 -13.09
N ALA A 145 -4.14 23.01 -12.35
CA ALA A 145 -3.76 23.44 -11.01
C ALA A 145 -3.81 22.27 -10.01
N ILE A 146 -4.87 21.45 -10.10
CA ILE A 146 -5.03 20.24 -9.27
C ILE A 146 -3.92 19.23 -9.59
N ARG A 147 -3.67 18.92 -10.86
CA ARG A 147 -2.56 18.03 -11.25
C ARG A 147 -1.19 18.57 -10.87
N SER A 148 -1.01 19.89 -10.90
CA SER A 148 0.23 20.52 -10.44
C SER A 148 0.45 20.29 -8.95
N ALA A 149 -0.60 20.18 -8.13
CA ALA A 149 -0.51 19.84 -6.71
C ALA A 149 0.52 20.70 -5.94
N LYS A 150 0.65 21.99 -6.29
CA LYS A 150 1.77 22.84 -5.82
C LYS A 150 1.89 22.88 -4.30
N ALA A 151 0.77 23.08 -3.59
CA ALA A 151 0.75 23.13 -2.13
C ALA A 151 1.18 21.79 -1.51
N GLU A 152 0.63 20.68 -1.99
CA GLU A 152 0.96 19.35 -1.48
C GLU A 152 2.41 18.96 -1.79
N LYS A 153 2.93 19.28 -2.99
CA LYS A 153 4.35 19.07 -3.32
C LYS A 153 5.27 19.83 -2.36
N TRP A 154 4.96 21.07 -2.03
CA TRP A 154 5.75 21.85 -1.07
C TRP A 154 5.70 21.25 0.33
N LYS A 155 4.54 20.78 0.78
CA LYS A 155 4.40 20.06 2.05
C LYS A 155 5.23 18.77 2.06
N GLN A 156 5.12 17.95 1.02
CA GLN A 156 5.89 16.70 0.89
C GLN A 156 7.39 16.95 0.76
N MET A 157 7.82 18.04 0.12
CA MET A 157 9.23 18.45 0.04
C MET A 157 9.80 18.79 1.42
N LYS A 158 9.05 19.54 2.25
CA LYS A 158 9.46 19.85 3.63
C LYS A 158 9.56 18.58 4.48
N LEU A 159 8.60 17.66 4.35
CA LEU A 159 8.64 16.36 5.02
C LEU A 159 9.81 15.51 4.53
N LEU A 160 10.10 15.52 3.23
CA LEU A 160 11.24 14.79 2.66
C LEU A 160 12.56 15.30 3.25
N LEU A 161 12.75 16.61 3.33
CA LEU A 161 13.93 17.21 3.95
C LEU A 161 14.05 16.78 5.43
N LEU A 162 12.96 16.87 6.18
CA LEU A 162 12.92 16.41 7.57
C LEU A 162 13.31 14.93 7.70
N HIS A 163 12.68 14.03 6.93
CA HIS A 163 12.98 12.61 6.97
C HIS A 163 14.38 12.29 6.46
N THR A 164 14.95 13.10 5.56
CA THR A 164 16.35 12.97 5.13
C THR A 164 17.29 13.26 6.30
N ILE A 165 17.07 14.35 7.03
CA ILE A 165 17.87 14.68 8.22
C ILE A 165 17.73 13.56 9.27
N LEU A 166 16.50 13.13 9.55
CA LEU A 166 16.22 12.11 10.55
C LEU A 166 16.76 10.73 10.17
N VAL A 167 16.75 10.35 8.88
CA VAL A 167 17.31 9.07 8.45
C VAL A 167 18.84 9.07 8.51
N LEU A 168 19.49 10.19 8.17
CA LEU A 168 20.94 10.35 8.32
C LEU A 168 21.34 10.29 9.80
N TRP A 169 20.62 10.99 10.66
CA TRP A 169 20.78 10.88 12.11
C TRP A 169 20.60 9.44 12.58
N SER A 170 19.54 8.75 12.14
CA SER A 170 19.29 7.36 12.55
C SER A 170 20.40 6.41 12.12
N PHE A 171 20.92 6.53 10.89
CA PHE A 171 22.01 5.67 10.40
C PHE A 171 23.32 5.93 11.13
N HIS A 172 23.57 7.18 11.52
CA HIS A 172 24.74 7.52 12.30
C HIS A 172 24.64 7.03 13.75
N SER A 173 23.48 7.21 14.39
CA SER A 173 23.29 6.99 15.82
C SER A 173 22.85 5.58 16.22
N PHE A 174 22.26 4.79 15.31
CA PHE A 174 21.73 3.47 15.64
C PHE A 174 22.19 2.40 14.66
N LYS A 175 22.81 1.35 15.23
CA LYS A 175 23.25 0.16 14.51
C LYS A 175 22.50 -1.07 15.04
N PRO A 176 21.90 -1.92 14.18
CA PRO A 176 21.20 -3.12 14.62
C PRO A 176 22.06 -4.05 15.50
N GLU A 177 23.38 -4.04 15.31
CA GLU A 177 24.33 -4.85 16.07
C GLU A 177 24.41 -4.42 17.54
N GLU A 178 24.05 -3.17 17.87
CA GLU A 178 24.08 -2.69 19.26
C GLU A 178 23.07 -3.43 20.15
N PHE A 179 21.94 -3.90 19.61
CA PHE A 179 20.97 -4.68 20.38
C PHE A 179 21.49 -6.05 20.82
N LEU A 180 22.53 -6.55 20.14
CA LEU A 180 23.19 -7.82 20.46
C LEU A 180 24.46 -7.60 21.30
N SER A 181 24.82 -6.34 21.60
CA SER A 181 26.04 -6.02 22.33
C SER A 181 25.90 -6.28 23.83
N GLU A 182 27.01 -6.64 24.49
CA GLU A 182 27.06 -6.71 25.96
C GLU A 182 26.71 -5.39 26.63
N SER A 183 27.08 -4.26 26.00
CA SER A 183 26.78 -2.92 26.51
C SER A 183 25.26 -2.70 26.62
N PHE A 184 24.51 -3.12 25.61
CA PHE A 184 23.05 -3.07 25.67
C PHE A 184 22.49 -4.07 26.69
N ALA A 185 23.05 -5.29 26.75
CA ALA A 185 22.61 -6.31 27.70
C ALA A 185 22.73 -5.85 29.17
N LYS A 186 23.79 -5.10 29.51
CA LYS A 186 24.05 -4.54 30.86
C LYS A 186 23.12 -3.38 31.24
N LYS A 187 22.41 -2.76 30.30
CA LYS A 187 21.45 -1.67 30.61
C LYS A 187 20.29 -2.18 31.45
N ASN A 188 19.81 -1.34 32.37
CA ASN A 188 18.59 -1.65 33.12
C ASN A 188 17.34 -1.57 32.22
N TYR A 189 16.21 -2.04 32.73
CA TYR A 189 14.96 -2.10 31.96
C TYR A 189 14.53 -0.73 31.40
N PHE A 190 14.59 0.31 32.22
CA PHE A 190 14.18 1.66 31.82
C PHE A 190 15.09 2.24 30.71
N GLN A 191 16.40 2.05 30.84
CA GLN A 191 17.37 2.44 29.81
C GLN A 191 17.14 1.68 28.50
N LYS A 192 16.86 0.37 28.57
CA LYS A 192 16.53 -0.43 27.38
C LYS A 192 15.25 0.08 26.73
N PHE A 193 14.22 0.38 27.51
CA PHE A 193 12.95 0.90 27.00
C PHE A 193 13.11 2.24 26.26
N ILE A 194 13.81 3.21 26.87
CA ILE A 194 14.07 4.50 26.22
C ILE A 194 14.90 4.30 24.95
N TYR A 195 16.00 3.56 25.04
CA TYR A 195 16.88 3.33 23.89
C TYR A 195 16.13 2.65 22.74
N LEU A 196 15.37 1.59 23.02
CA LEU A 196 14.54 0.91 22.02
C LEU A 196 13.50 1.84 21.41
N SER A 197 12.85 2.68 22.21
CA SER A 197 11.83 3.61 21.71
C SER A 197 12.42 4.60 20.71
N ILE A 198 13.57 5.21 21.04
CA ILE A 198 14.27 6.17 20.18
C ILE A 198 14.84 5.45 18.94
N ALA A 199 15.46 4.29 19.12
CA ALA A 199 16.04 3.54 18.00
C ALA A 199 14.97 3.04 17.03
N CYS A 200 13.83 2.54 17.52
CA CYS A 200 12.69 2.17 16.70
C CYS A 200 12.14 3.37 15.91
N PHE A 201 12.04 4.55 16.54
CA PHE A 201 11.71 5.79 15.84
C PHE A 201 12.73 6.08 14.72
N GLY A 202 14.03 5.97 15.02
CA GLY A 202 15.10 6.13 14.03
C GLY A 202 14.96 5.17 12.85
N PHE A 203 14.80 3.87 13.09
CA PHE A 203 14.66 2.89 12.02
C PHE A 203 13.40 3.10 11.17
N ARG A 204 12.30 3.59 11.75
CA ARG A 204 11.09 3.95 10.98
C ARG A 204 11.35 5.05 9.95
N GLN A 205 12.32 5.94 10.17
CA GLN A 205 12.60 7.06 9.26
C GLN A 205 12.97 6.60 7.84
N LYS A 206 13.52 5.39 7.68
CA LYS A 206 13.79 4.81 6.36
C LYS A 206 12.52 4.65 5.53
N PHE A 207 11.42 4.24 6.17
CA PHE A 207 10.12 4.08 5.53
C PHE A 207 9.48 5.44 5.23
N TYR A 208 9.55 6.39 6.18
CA TYR A 208 9.04 7.74 5.94
C TYR A 208 9.77 8.43 4.80
N PHE A 209 11.10 8.40 4.79
CA PHE A 209 11.90 8.93 3.69
C PHE A 209 11.48 8.32 2.35
N ALA A 210 11.45 6.99 2.26
CA ALA A 210 11.21 6.32 1.00
C ALA A 210 9.78 6.50 0.48
N TRP A 211 8.77 6.47 1.36
CA TRP A 211 7.38 6.68 0.97
C TRP A 211 7.03 8.16 0.73
N THR A 212 7.66 9.10 1.43
CA THR A 212 7.53 10.53 1.11
C THR A 212 8.18 10.86 -0.24
N LEU A 213 9.37 10.30 -0.53
CA LEU A 213 10.03 10.46 -1.83
C LEU A 213 9.17 9.90 -2.97
N SER A 214 8.57 8.73 -2.75
CA SER A 214 7.63 8.14 -3.70
C SER A 214 6.37 9.01 -3.89
N CYS A 215 5.75 9.48 -2.80
CA CYS A 215 4.60 10.38 -2.87
C CYS A 215 4.93 11.61 -3.73
N LEU A 216 6.08 12.26 -3.47
CA LEU A 216 6.52 13.41 -4.24
C LEU A 216 6.74 13.07 -5.72
N SER A 217 7.31 11.89 -6.04
CA SER A 217 7.51 11.43 -7.41
C SER A 217 6.18 11.23 -8.16
N ASN A 218 5.16 10.70 -7.49
CA ASN A 218 3.80 10.57 -8.04
C ASN A 218 3.17 11.95 -8.29
N LEU A 219 3.27 12.86 -7.33
CA LEU A 219 2.74 14.23 -7.46
C LEU A 219 3.42 15.02 -8.57
N VAL A 220 4.74 14.88 -8.75
CA VAL A 220 5.48 15.50 -9.85
C VAL A 220 5.03 14.95 -11.21
N ALA A 221 4.67 13.67 -11.27
CA ALA A 221 4.08 13.06 -12.46
C ALA A 221 2.61 13.49 -12.69
N GLY A 222 1.99 14.23 -11.77
CA GLY A 222 0.59 14.64 -11.83
C GLY A 222 -0.40 13.61 -11.28
N PHE A 223 0.08 12.52 -10.67
CA PHE A 223 -0.75 11.49 -10.07
C PHE A 223 -0.92 11.72 -8.56
N GLY A 224 -2.13 11.52 -8.05
CA GLY A 224 -2.37 11.52 -6.60
C GLY A 224 -3.76 11.95 -6.18
N PHE A 225 -4.43 12.75 -7.01
CA PHE A 225 -5.75 13.31 -6.72
C PHE A 225 -6.79 12.23 -6.43
N SER A 226 -7.52 12.39 -5.32
CA SER A 226 -8.53 11.43 -4.84
C SER A 226 -9.91 12.04 -4.59
N GLY A 227 -10.11 13.32 -4.90
CA GLY A 227 -11.33 14.07 -4.56
C GLY A 227 -11.05 15.34 -3.77
N PHE A 228 -12.12 15.93 -3.24
CA PHE A 228 -12.06 17.16 -2.44
C PHE A 228 -12.43 16.87 -0.98
N ASN A 229 -11.87 17.65 -0.06
CA ASN A 229 -12.27 17.59 1.35
C ASN A 229 -13.56 18.41 1.60
N SER A 230 -14.02 18.47 2.85
CA SER A 230 -15.21 19.23 3.25
C SER A 230 -15.10 20.75 3.03
N GLU A 231 -13.88 21.28 2.93
CA GLU A 231 -13.60 22.69 2.61
C GLU A 231 -13.48 22.92 1.10
N GLY A 232 -13.56 21.84 0.31
CA GLY A 232 -13.40 21.86 -1.14
C GLY A 232 -11.95 21.85 -1.62
N GLU A 233 -10.97 21.70 -0.74
CA GLU A 233 -9.57 21.63 -1.14
C GLU A 233 -9.23 20.25 -1.75
N PRO A 234 -8.40 20.19 -2.80
CA PRO A 234 -8.06 18.94 -3.45
C PRO A 234 -7.21 18.05 -2.53
N GLU A 235 -7.59 16.77 -2.43
CA GLU A 235 -6.88 15.76 -1.66
C GLU A 235 -6.05 14.84 -2.57
N TYR A 236 -4.88 14.40 -2.07
CA TYR A 236 -3.94 13.57 -2.83
C TYR A 236 -3.70 12.20 -2.19
N ARG A 237 -4.78 11.52 -1.78
CA ARG A 237 -4.69 10.26 -1.04
C ARG A 237 -4.19 9.09 -1.89
N LEU A 238 -4.27 9.17 -3.23
CA LEU A 238 -3.75 8.09 -4.09
C LEU A 238 -2.22 8.01 -4.05
N ALA A 239 -1.54 9.16 -3.91
CA ALA A 239 -0.08 9.25 -3.81
C ALA A 239 0.45 9.13 -2.37
N THR A 240 -0.38 9.47 -1.38
CA THR A 240 0.04 9.52 0.02
C THR A 240 -0.03 8.14 0.68
N ASN A 241 1.13 7.57 1.03
CA ASN A 241 1.18 6.25 1.69
C ASN A 241 1.29 6.30 3.22
N ILE A 242 1.72 7.44 3.78
CA ILE A 242 1.87 7.63 5.24
C ILE A 242 1.42 9.02 5.70
N TYR A 243 0.90 9.07 6.92
CA TYR A 243 0.63 10.31 7.64
C TYR A 243 1.50 10.38 8.90
N PHE A 244 2.59 11.13 8.83
CA PHE A 244 3.65 11.15 9.86
C PHE A 244 3.14 11.45 11.28
N LEU A 245 2.42 12.55 11.48
CA LEU A 245 1.96 12.94 12.82
C LEU A 245 0.92 11.97 13.40
N PRO A 246 -0.11 11.52 12.66
CA PRO A 246 -1.01 10.47 13.15
C PRO A 246 -0.33 9.16 13.54
N ILE A 247 0.78 8.79 12.89
CA ILE A 247 1.53 7.58 13.26
C ILE A 247 2.28 7.78 14.57
N GLU A 248 2.98 8.91 14.74
CA GLU A 248 3.85 9.13 15.91
C GLU A 248 3.11 9.67 17.14
N LEU A 249 2.00 10.39 16.94
CA LEU A 249 1.22 11.04 17.99
C LEU A 249 -0.19 10.44 18.14
N GLY A 250 -0.51 9.38 17.40
CA GLY A 250 -1.81 8.74 17.43
C GLY A 250 -2.13 8.17 18.81
N THR A 251 -3.31 8.51 19.35
CA THR A 251 -3.78 8.04 20.66
C THR A 251 -4.52 6.70 20.59
N SER A 252 -4.81 6.20 19.39
CA SER A 252 -5.45 4.90 19.18
C SER A 252 -4.66 4.05 18.19
N THR A 253 -4.61 2.74 18.43
CA THR A 253 -3.95 1.79 17.52
C THR A 253 -4.59 1.82 16.13
N LYS A 254 -5.90 2.05 16.05
CA LYS A 254 -6.62 2.21 14.78
C LYS A 254 -6.08 3.39 13.98
N THR A 255 -5.93 4.56 14.60
CA THR A 255 -5.39 5.76 13.94
C THR A 255 -3.99 5.50 13.39
N ILE A 256 -3.14 4.84 14.18
CA ILE A 256 -1.76 4.52 13.78
C ILE A 256 -1.75 3.57 12.58
N ILE A 257 -2.51 2.47 12.63
CA ILE A 257 -2.58 1.46 11.56
C ILE A 257 -3.18 2.05 10.28
N ASP A 258 -4.26 2.83 10.39
CA ASP A 258 -4.91 3.45 9.23
C ASP A 258 -4.01 4.52 8.57
N SER A 259 -3.02 5.04 9.31
CA SER A 259 -2.10 6.07 8.83
C SER A 259 -0.78 5.52 8.27
N TRP A 260 -0.47 4.24 8.53
CA TRP A 260 0.75 3.56 8.08
C TRP A 260 0.47 2.69 6.84
N ASN A 261 1.19 2.93 5.75
CA ASN A 261 1.09 2.16 4.51
C ASN A 261 -0.35 2.05 3.99
N THR A 262 -0.99 3.20 3.85
CA THR A 262 -2.42 3.36 3.54
C THR A 262 -2.82 2.62 2.25
N ALA A 263 -1.94 2.56 1.24
CA ALA A 263 -2.19 1.82 0.01
C ALA A 263 -2.31 0.31 0.26
N THR A 264 -1.45 -0.25 1.10
CA THR A 264 -1.52 -1.67 1.49
C THR A 264 -2.78 -1.94 2.30
N THR A 265 -3.17 -1.03 3.18
CA THR A 265 -4.43 -1.13 3.94
C THR A 265 -5.66 -1.16 3.01
N ARG A 266 -5.67 -0.37 1.92
CA ARG A 266 -6.73 -0.42 0.89
C ARG A 266 -6.76 -1.77 0.16
N TRP A 267 -5.59 -2.28 -0.25
CA TRP A 267 -5.49 -3.61 -0.86
C TRP A 267 -6.03 -4.72 0.07
N LEU A 268 -5.57 -4.76 1.33
CA LEU A 268 -6.03 -5.74 2.32
C LEU A 268 -7.55 -5.64 2.56
N ARG A 269 -8.09 -4.43 2.55
CA ARG A 269 -9.54 -4.21 2.70
C ARG A 269 -10.31 -4.85 1.54
N GLU A 270 -9.99 -4.48 0.30
CA GLU A 270 -10.76 -4.87 -0.89
C GLU A 270 -10.56 -6.32 -1.31
N CYS A 271 -9.34 -6.84 -1.19
CA CYS A 271 -9.01 -8.18 -1.65
C CYS A 271 -9.26 -9.26 -0.59
N ILE A 272 -9.28 -8.90 0.70
CA ILE A 272 -9.35 -9.88 1.81
C ILE A 272 -10.50 -9.55 2.77
N TYR A 273 -10.48 -8.39 3.43
CA TYR A 273 -11.45 -8.08 4.50
C TYR A 273 -12.91 -8.13 4.03
N ASP A 274 -13.18 -7.63 2.83
CA ASP A 274 -14.54 -7.61 2.27
C ASP A 274 -14.96 -8.96 1.67
N ARG A 275 -14.00 -9.82 1.37
CA ARG A 275 -14.22 -11.10 0.66
C ARG A 275 -14.36 -12.30 1.60
N VAL A 276 -14.07 -12.10 2.89
CA VAL A 276 -14.11 -13.14 3.93
C VAL A 276 -15.25 -12.86 4.90
N PRO A 277 -15.94 -13.88 5.46
CA PRO A 277 -16.94 -13.67 6.50
C PRO A 277 -16.42 -12.80 7.64
N LYS A 278 -17.21 -11.83 8.11
CA LYS A 278 -16.77 -10.78 9.05
C LYS A 278 -16.16 -11.31 10.34
N ARG A 279 -16.60 -12.49 10.81
CA ARG A 279 -16.04 -13.19 11.99
C ARG A 279 -14.54 -13.55 11.85
N TYR A 280 -14.05 -13.73 10.63
CA TYR A 280 -12.65 -14.10 10.35
C TYR A 280 -11.85 -12.99 9.66
N ALA A 281 -12.50 -11.90 9.26
CA ALA A 281 -11.91 -10.90 8.37
C ALA A 281 -10.65 -10.23 8.94
N VAL A 282 -10.63 -9.92 10.25
CA VAL A 282 -9.45 -9.33 10.90
C VAL A 282 -8.26 -10.29 10.89
N TRP A 283 -8.48 -11.55 11.29
CA TRP A 283 -7.43 -12.56 11.28
C TRP A 283 -6.92 -12.85 9.87
N ALA A 284 -7.81 -12.96 8.89
CA ALA A 284 -7.44 -13.17 7.49
C ALA A 284 -6.54 -12.04 6.96
N VAL A 285 -6.86 -10.78 7.28
CA VAL A 285 -6.05 -9.61 6.92
C VAL A 285 -4.64 -9.70 7.52
N PHE A 286 -4.53 -10.01 8.81
CA PHE A 286 -3.23 -10.05 9.47
C PHE A 286 -2.37 -11.26 9.08
N VAL A 287 -2.99 -12.42 8.81
CA VAL A 287 -2.29 -13.59 8.24
C VAL A 287 -1.76 -13.26 6.85
N ALA A 288 -2.59 -12.69 5.98
CA ALA A 288 -2.17 -12.29 4.64
C ALA A 288 -1.06 -11.22 4.70
N SER A 289 -1.17 -10.25 5.61
CA SER A 289 -0.13 -9.24 5.84
C SER A 289 1.18 -9.88 6.29
N ALA A 290 1.15 -10.84 7.22
CA ALA A 290 2.34 -11.54 7.68
C ALA A 290 3.06 -12.28 6.54
N MET A 291 2.31 -13.07 5.77
CA MET A 291 2.85 -13.78 4.61
C MET A 291 3.41 -12.83 3.53
N TRP A 292 2.77 -11.67 3.35
CA TRP A 292 3.23 -10.65 2.40
C TRP A 292 4.57 -10.03 2.82
N HIS A 293 4.80 -9.83 4.12
CA HIS A 293 6.07 -9.31 4.65
C HIS A 293 7.19 -10.38 4.68
N GLY A 294 6.87 -11.65 4.88
CA GLY A 294 7.83 -12.76 4.76
C GLY A 294 7.79 -13.76 5.91
N PHE A 295 8.89 -14.50 6.10
CA PHE A 295 8.95 -15.67 7.00
C PHE A 295 9.85 -15.49 8.22
N TYR A 296 10.34 -14.28 8.47
CA TYR A 296 11.04 -13.99 9.73
C TYR A 296 10.06 -14.03 10.91
N PRO A 297 10.39 -14.69 12.03
CA PRO A 297 9.48 -14.87 13.18
C PRO A 297 8.91 -13.55 13.73
N GLY A 298 9.68 -12.47 13.68
CA GLY A 298 9.26 -11.15 14.16
C GLY A 298 8.00 -10.63 13.46
N TYR A 299 7.78 -10.93 12.18
CA TYR A 299 6.56 -10.50 11.48
C TYR A 299 5.32 -11.15 12.07
N TYR A 300 5.36 -12.45 12.35
CA TYR A 300 4.21 -13.19 12.88
C TYR A 300 3.88 -12.72 14.30
N LEU A 301 4.89 -12.47 15.13
CA LEU A 301 4.68 -11.88 16.47
C LEU A 301 3.97 -10.52 16.37
N VAL A 302 4.42 -9.65 15.47
CA VAL A 302 3.81 -8.33 15.27
C VAL A 302 2.37 -8.44 14.77
N PHE A 303 2.11 -9.25 13.74
CA PHE A 303 0.77 -9.31 13.13
C PHE A 303 -0.25 -10.06 13.97
N VAL A 304 0.16 -11.09 14.73
CA VAL A 304 -0.71 -11.73 15.73
C VAL A 304 -1.05 -10.73 16.84
N SER A 305 -0.05 -9.98 17.34
CA SER A 305 -0.29 -8.94 18.34
C SER A 305 -1.23 -7.85 17.83
N ALA A 306 -1.02 -7.39 16.59
CA ALA A 306 -1.88 -6.40 15.96
C ALA A 306 -3.32 -6.91 15.74
N ALA A 307 -3.48 -8.19 15.39
CA ALA A 307 -4.79 -8.85 15.30
C ALA A 307 -5.52 -8.84 16.63
N LEU A 308 -4.85 -9.26 17.71
CA LEU A 308 -5.42 -9.27 19.06
C LEU A 308 -5.86 -7.87 19.48
N ILE A 309 -4.96 -6.87 19.37
CA ILE A 309 -5.27 -5.48 19.74
C ILE A 309 -6.45 -4.93 18.92
N THR A 310 -6.53 -5.26 17.62
CA THR A 310 -7.61 -4.80 16.75
C THR A 310 -8.95 -5.46 17.09
N VAL A 311 -8.95 -6.74 17.48
CA VAL A 311 -10.17 -7.45 17.90
C VAL A 311 -10.66 -6.92 19.24
N THR A 312 -9.76 -6.73 20.21
CA THR A 312 -10.13 -6.22 21.54
C THR A 312 -10.56 -4.76 21.50
N GLY A 313 -9.96 -3.92 20.66
CA GLY A 313 -10.33 -2.51 20.52
C GLY A 313 -11.65 -2.25 19.78
N ARG A 314 -12.35 -3.31 19.33
CA ARG A 314 -13.70 -3.23 18.75
C ARG A 314 -14.80 -3.63 19.74
N ALA A 315 -14.42 -4.26 20.86
CA ALA A 315 -15.31 -4.59 21.97
C ALA A 315 -15.44 -3.37 22.90
#